data_AF-A0A0M0JCB8-F1
#
_entry.id   AF-A0A0M0JCB8-F1
#
_cell.length_a   1.000
_cell.length_b   1.000
_cell.length_c   1.000
_cell.angle_alpha   90.00
_cell.angle_beta   90.00
_cell.angle_gamma   90.00
#
_symmetry.space_group_name_H-M   'P 1'
#
loop_
_entity.id
_entity.type
_entity.pdbx_description
1 polymer ?
#
loop_
_entity_poly.entity_id
_entity_poly.type
_entity_poly.pdbx_seq_one_letter_code
_entity_poly.pdbx_strand_id
1 'polypeptide(L)'
;MGLHVQRDFLRVTPFSTLFQRHRIQTIDLLSVDVEGAELSVLNSIDFRAVKIRFIVVEKATAEINKLLYAAGFLDLDLETRLGDRIFHNTQWFTGPQAVER
;
A
#
# COMPACT_ATOMS: atom_id res chain seq x y z
N MET A 1 -24.62 -21.47 -28.23
CA MET A 1 -24.70 -20.67 -26.99
C MET A 1 -23.47 -19.78 -26.95
N GLY A 2 -23.64 -18.46 -26.98
CA GLY A 2 -22.53 -17.50 -26.98
C GLY A 2 -22.25 -16.94 -25.57
N LEU A 3 -21.00 -16.53 -25.33
CA LEU A 3 -20.63 -15.82 -24.11
C LEU A 3 -21.22 -14.40 -24.14
N HIS A 4 -22.08 -14.05 -23.18
CA HIS A 4 -22.56 -12.68 -23.00
C HIS A 4 -21.61 -11.95 -22.06
N VAL A 5 -20.98 -10.88 -22.57
CA VAL A 5 -20.11 -10.01 -21.79
C VAL A 5 -20.84 -8.70 -21.51
N GLN A 6 -20.98 -8.35 -20.23
CA GLN A 6 -21.39 -7.03 -19.79
C GLN A 6 -20.16 -6.28 -19.25
N ARG A 7 -20.09 -4.97 -19.51
CA ARG A 7 -19.04 -4.10 -18.97
C ARG A 7 -19.67 -3.06 -18.07
N ASP A 8 -19.22 -3.02 -16.83
CA ASP A 8 -19.60 -2.01 -15.86
C ASP A 8 -18.40 -1.12 -15.57
N PHE A 9 -18.65 0.18 -15.41
CA PHE A 9 -17.63 1.17 -15.10
C PHE A 9 -17.84 1.70 -13.69
N LEU A 10 -16.79 1.67 -12.88
CA LEU A 10 -16.80 2.19 -11.51
C LEU A 10 -16.00 3.48 -11.44
N ARG A 11 -16.49 4.45 -10.65
CA ARG A 11 -15.70 5.64 -10.33
C ARG A 11 -14.61 5.25 -9.33
N VAL A 12 -13.37 5.57 -9.66
CA VAL A 12 -12.19 5.34 -8.83
C VAL A 12 -11.65 6.66 -8.29
N THR A 13 -10.91 6.63 -7.18
CA THR A 13 -10.25 7.81 -6.60
C THR A 13 -8.84 7.43 -6.15
N PRO A 14 -7.81 8.21 -6.51
CA PRO A 14 -6.43 8.00 -6.04
C PRO A 14 -6.32 8.03 -4.51
N PHE A 15 -5.40 7.25 -3.94
CA PHE A 15 -5.17 7.28 -2.51
C PHE A 15 -4.70 8.66 -2.02
N SER A 16 -3.83 9.35 -2.77
CA SER A 16 -3.43 10.74 -2.45
C SER A 16 -4.63 11.67 -2.23
N THR A 17 -5.64 11.59 -3.11
CA THR A 17 -6.88 12.38 -2.98
C THR A 17 -7.70 11.95 -1.77
N LEU A 18 -7.84 10.64 -1.56
CA LEU A 18 -8.58 10.09 -0.42
C LEU A 18 -7.93 10.50 0.90
N PHE A 19 -6.62 10.31 1.03
CA PHE A 19 -5.85 10.63 2.22
C PHE A 19 -5.89 12.13 2.53
N GLN A 20 -5.70 12.98 1.51
CA GLN A 20 -5.81 14.42 1.67
C GLN A 20 -7.21 14.83 2.14
N ARG A 21 -8.26 14.32 1.50
CA ARG A 21 -9.66 14.66 1.82
C ARG A 21 -10.01 14.29 3.27
N HIS A 22 -9.55 13.13 3.72
CA HIS A 22 -9.85 12.61 5.05
C HIS A 22 -8.77 12.97 6.10
N ARG A 23 -7.75 13.76 5.72
CA ARG A 23 -6.61 14.14 6.57
C ARG A 23 -5.91 12.92 7.20
N ILE A 24 -5.81 11.84 6.44
CA ILE A 24 -5.10 10.62 6.86
C ILE A 24 -3.60 10.89 6.71
N GLN A 25 -2.90 10.97 7.85
CA GLN A 25 -1.47 11.25 7.90
C GLN A 25 -0.65 10.03 8.34
N THR A 26 -1.27 9.07 9.02
CA THR A 26 -0.62 7.88 9.55
C THR A 26 -1.48 6.64 9.32
N ILE A 27 -0.85 5.54 8.89
CA ILE A 27 -1.49 4.24 8.71
C ILE A 27 -0.57 3.17 9.29
N ASP A 28 -1.03 2.43 10.30
CA ASP A 28 -0.24 1.32 10.88
C ASP A 28 -0.16 0.10 9.96
N LEU A 29 -1.18 -0.15 9.15
CA LEU A 29 -1.21 -1.24 8.19
C LEU A 29 -2.05 -0.88 6.97
N LEU A 30 -1.46 -0.94 5.78
CA LEU A 30 -2.16 -0.84 4.51
C LEU A 30 -2.11 -2.20 3.81
N SER A 31 -3.26 -2.86 3.67
CA SER A 31 -3.39 -4.08 2.87
C SER A 31 -3.86 -3.73 1.47
N VAL A 32 -3.12 -4.15 0.45
CA VAL A 32 -3.43 -3.92 -0.96
C VAL A 32 -3.66 -5.25 -1.66
N ASP A 33 -4.92 -5.52 -1.95
CA ASP A 33 -5.42 -6.65 -2.71
C ASP A 33 -6.45 -6.10 -3.70
N VAL A 34 -6.02 -5.93 -4.96
CA VAL A 34 -6.79 -5.21 -6.00
C VAL A 34 -6.74 -5.92 -7.36
N GLU A 35 -6.53 -7.23 -7.34
CA GLU A 35 -6.61 -8.13 -8.50
C GLU A 35 -5.87 -7.62 -9.75
N GLY A 36 -4.60 -7.23 -9.57
CA GLY A 36 -3.68 -6.88 -10.67
C GLY A 36 -3.49 -5.37 -10.90
N ALA A 37 -4.10 -4.52 -10.09
CA ALA A 37 -3.94 -3.05 -10.14
C ALA A 37 -3.00 -2.48 -9.06
N GLU A 38 -2.23 -3.33 -8.37
CA GLU A 38 -1.47 -2.98 -7.16
C GLU A 38 -0.49 -1.83 -7.44
N LEU A 39 0.26 -1.91 -8.54
CA LEU A 39 1.23 -0.87 -8.91
C LEU A 39 0.55 0.49 -9.17
N SER A 40 -0.63 0.51 -9.78
CA SER A 40 -1.39 1.75 -10.03
C SER A 40 -1.85 2.37 -8.72
N VAL A 41 -2.37 1.54 -7.81
CA VAL A 41 -2.82 1.94 -6.48
C VAL A 41 -1.66 2.50 -5.65
N LEU A 42 -0.52 1.80 -5.61
CA LEU A 42 0.66 2.25 -4.86
C LEU A 42 1.27 3.53 -5.44
N ASN A 43 1.33 3.68 -6.76
CA ASN A 43 1.77 4.93 -7.41
C ASN A 43 0.86 6.13 -7.10
N SER A 44 -0.39 5.88 -6.70
CA SER A 44 -1.34 6.94 -6.38
C SER A 44 -1.12 7.56 -4.99
N ILE A 45 -0.22 7.00 -4.17
CA ILE A 45 0.10 7.43 -2.81
C ILE A 45 1.23 8.47 -2.84
N ASP A 46 1.06 9.59 -2.13
CA ASP A 46 2.17 10.48 -1.81
C ASP A 46 2.81 10.06 -0.48
N PHE A 47 3.83 9.18 -0.54
CA PHE A 47 4.53 8.65 0.63
C PHE A 47 5.27 9.70 1.46
N ARG A 48 5.38 10.95 0.97
CA ARG A 48 5.91 12.08 1.76
C ARG A 48 4.83 12.74 2.62
N ALA A 49 3.57 12.64 2.19
CA ALA A 49 2.43 13.26 2.88
C ALA A 49 1.77 12.31 3.90
N VAL A 50 1.83 11.00 3.67
CA VAL A 50 1.29 9.97 4.58
C VAL A 50 2.41 9.04 5.05
N LYS A 51 2.49 8.81 6.35
CA LYS A 51 3.37 7.79 6.93
C LYS A 51 2.62 6.47 7.03
N ILE A 52 3.14 5.44 6.40
CA ILE A 52 2.58 4.09 6.46
C ILE A 52 3.63 3.18 7.08
N ARG A 53 3.27 2.39 8.09
CA ARG A 53 4.20 1.51 8.80
C ARG A 53 4.45 0.22 8.04
N PHE A 54 3.37 -0.48 7.73
CA PHE A 54 3.40 -1.75 7.02
C PHE A 54 2.53 -1.67 5.78
N ILE A 55 3.02 -2.26 4.69
CA ILE A 55 2.24 -2.47 3.47
C ILE A 55 2.24 -3.97 3.17
N VAL A 56 1.07 -4.54 2.94
CA VAL A 56 0.91 -5.93 2.49
C VAL A 56 0.46 -5.89 1.03
N VAL A 57 1.13 -6.64 0.16
CA VAL A 57 0.83 -6.69 -1.27
C VAL A 57 0.68 -8.14 -1.72
N GLU A 58 -0.48 -8.50 -2.27
CA GLU A 58 -0.76 -9.87 -2.77
C GLU A 58 0.20 -10.28 -3.89
N LYS A 59 0.34 -9.44 -4.93
CA LYS A 59 1.13 -9.74 -6.14
C LYS A 59 2.32 -8.78 -6.30
N ALA A 60 3.29 -8.84 -5.39
CA ALA A 60 4.46 -7.94 -5.42
C ALA A 60 5.42 -8.27 -6.59
N THR A 61 5.39 -7.42 -7.62
CA THR A 61 6.27 -7.47 -8.79
C THR A 61 7.61 -6.75 -8.53
N ALA A 62 8.57 -6.91 -9.44
CA ALA A 62 9.84 -6.18 -9.37
C ALA A 62 9.66 -4.65 -9.39
N GLU A 63 8.64 -4.15 -10.09
CA GLU A 63 8.32 -2.72 -10.16
C GLU A 63 7.75 -2.21 -8.84
N ILE A 64 6.89 -3.01 -8.19
CA ILE A 64 6.37 -2.71 -6.86
C ILE A 64 7.51 -2.68 -5.84
N ASN A 65 8.42 -3.66 -5.88
CA ASN A 65 9.57 -3.68 -5.00
C ASN A 65 10.44 -2.43 -5.20
N LYS A 66 10.73 -2.06 -6.45
CA LYS A 66 11.49 -0.86 -6.78
C LYS A 66 10.81 0.42 -6.26
N LEU A 67 9.49 0.54 -6.44
CA LEU A 67 8.70 1.66 -5.95
C LEU A 67 8.78 1.77 -4.43
N LEU A 68 8.52 0.67 -3.72
CA LEU A 68 8.47 0.64 -2.26
C LEU A 68 9.86 0.87 -1.65
N TYR A 69 10.92 0.31 -2.24
CA TYR A 69 12.30 0.59 -1.83
C TYR A 69 12.66 2.06 -2.01
N ALA A 70 12.29 2.67 -3.14
CA ALA A 70 12.49 4.11 -3.35
C ALA A 70 11.70 4.97 -2.35
N ALA A 71 10.56 4.47 -1.87
CA ALA A 71 9.74 5.12 -0.84
C ALA A 71 10.21 4.84 0.61
N GLY A 72 11.32 4.12 0.81
CA GLY A 72 11.90 3.86 2.13
C GLY A 72 11.39 2.60 2.85
N PHE A 73 10.70 1.71 2.12
CA PHE A 73 10.28 0.42 2.66
C PHE A 73 11.33 -0.65 2.41
N LEU A 74 11.36 -1.66 3.27
CA LEU A 74 12.11 -2.91 3.07
C LEU A 74 11.12 -4.06 3.05
N ASP A 75 11.38 -5.04 2.20
CA ASP A 75 10.69 -6.32 2.28
C ASP A 75 11.18 -7.09 3.49
N LEU A 76 10.26 -7.67 4.26
CA LEU A 76 10.57 -8.47 5.44
C LEU A 76 10.93 -9.92 5.11
N ASP A 77 10.86 -10.33 3.84
CA ASP A 77 10.99 -11.73 3.39
C ASP A 77 9.95 -12.63 4.10
N LEU A 78 8.77 -12.04 4.35
CA LEU A 78 7.62 -12.70 4.93
C LEU A 78 6.56 -12.85 3.86
N GLU A 79 6.26 -14.10 3.53
CA GLU A 79 5.18 -14.49 2.64
C GLU A 79 4.05 -15.11 3.47
N THR A 80 2.82 -14.61 3.29
CA THR A 80 1.64 -15.23 3.91
C THR A 80 1.34 -16.58 3.23
N ARG A 81 0.42 -17.36 3.80
CA ARG A 81 -0.02 -18.63 3.17
C ARG A 81 -0.67 -18.43 1.79
N LEU A 82 -1.06 -17.20 1.45
CA LEU A 82 -1.72 -16.86 0.20
C LEU A 82 -0.77 -16.16 -0.79
N GLY A 83 0.50 -15.97 -0.44
CA GLY A 83 1.51 -15.36 -1.31
C GLY A 83 1.75 -13.87 -1.07
N ASP A 84 1.06 -13.25 -0.10
CA ASP A 84 1.22 -11.81 0.14
C ASP A 84 2.59 -11.51 0.73
N ARG A 85 3.20 -10.42 0.25
CA ARG A 85 4.49 -9.93 0.76
C ARG A 85 4.30 -8.73 1.67
N ILE A 86 5.09 -8.69 2.74
CA ILE A 86 5.01 -7.67 3.77
C ILE A 86 6.22 -6.73 3.69
N PHE A 87 5.95 -5.44 3.56
CA PHE A 87 6.94 -4.37 3.53
C PHE A 87 6.84 -3.51 4.78
N HIS A 88 7.98 -3.16 5.36
CA HIS A 88 8.10 -2.30 6.53
C HIS A 88 8.79 -0.98 6.18
N ASN A 89 8.21 0.13 6.64
CA ASN A 89 8.81 1.45 6.50
C ASN A 89 9.96 1.64 7.48
N THR A 90 11.18 1.74 6.97
CA THR A 90 12.40 1.91 7.77
C THR A 90 12.43 3.21 8.57
N GLN A 91 11.67 4.21 8.13
CA GLN A 91 11.57 5.53 8.76
C GLN A 91 10.47 5.58 9.83
N TRP A 92 9.77 4.47 10.10
CA TRP A 92 8.69 4.41 11.08
C TRP A 92 9.19 4.52 12.54
N PHE A 93 10.50 4.53 12.78
CA PHE A 93 11.06 4.66 14.13
C PHE A 93 11.86 5.96 14.29
N THR A 94 11.31 6.90 15.06
CA THR A 94 12.07 7.97 15.72
C THR A 94 11.66 8.06 17.20
N GLY A 95 12.36 7.31 18.06
CA GLY A 95 12.37 7.50 19.52
C GLY A 95 11.37 6.67 20.34
N PRO A 96 11.68 6.41 21.63
CA PRO A 96 10.79 5.71 22.54
C PRO A 96 9.48 6.50 22.70
N GLN A 97 8.35 5.80 22.67
CA GLN A 97 7.09 6.36 23.15
C GLN A 97 7.31 6.74 24.61
N ALA A 98 7.36 8.03 24.91
CA ALA A 98 7.21 8.50 26.26
C ALA A 98 5.87 7.95 26.75
N VAL A 99 5.95 7.01 27.68
CA VAL A 99 4.81 6.58 28.48
C VAL A 99 4.39 7.82 29.27
N GLU A 100 3.37 8.52 28.81
CA GLU A 100 2.68 9.49 29.67
C GLU A 100 2.00 8.70 30.79
N ARG A 101 2.33 9.12 32.02
CA ARG A 101 1.88 8.55 33.29
C ARG A 101 0.44 8.93 33.60
#